data_AF-X0H1D7-F1
#
_entry.id   AF-X0H1D7-F1
#
_cell.length_a   1.000
_cell.length_b   1.000
_cell.length_c   1.000
_cell.angle_alpha   90.00
_cell.angle_beta   90.00
_cell.angle_gamma   90.00
#
_symmetry.space_group_name_H-M   'P 1'
#
loop_
_entity.id
_entity.type
_entity.pdbx_description
1 polymer ?
#
loop_
_entity_poly.entity_id
_entity_poly.type
_entity_poly.pdbx_seq_one_letter_code
_entity_poly.pdbx_strand_id
1 'polypeptide(L)'
;MASTKINPTHDDSFELFDLRVEVICPPGKKIMCGAKEGDYFTLKGEMLYLPPNQGISIYSLASVLPLLPAKQRVTSPNDWMTTDALIACPDPNCPSQLKIVKEGIRKFSHAETTVVPLSGNSAS
;
A
#
# COMPACT_ATOMS: atom_id res chain seq x y z
N MET A 1 -51.11 -1.22 5.89
CA MET A 1 -49.96 -1.57 5.03
C MET A 1 -49.27 -0.28 4.65
N ALA A 2 -48.20 0.10 5.36
CA ALA A 2 -47.37 1.23 4.97
C ALA A 2 -46.14 0.67 4.24
N SER A 3 -46.06 1.00 2.96
CA SER A 3 -45.03 0.55 2.04
C SER A 3 -43.67 1.11 2.49
N THR A 4 -42.73 0.23 2.83
CA THR A 4 -41.34 0.58 3.13
C THR A 4 -40.71 1.14 1.87
N LYS A 5 -40.51 2.46 1.83
CA LYS A 5 -39.68 3.11 0.80
C LYS A 5 -38.27 2.56 0.94
N ILE A 6 -37.85 1.75 -0.02
CA ILE A 6 -36.45 1.37 -0.21
C ILE A 6 -35.72 2.65 -0.60
N ASN A 7 -35.01 3.27 0.34
CA ASN A 7 -34.07 4.33 0.01
C ASN A 7 -32.97 3.72 -0.87
N PRO A 8 -32.52 4.40 -1.94
CA PRO A 8 -31.41 3.91 -2.74
C PRO A 8 -30.21 3.75 -1.80
N THR A 9 -29.66 2.54 -1.76
CA THR A 9 -28.43 2.20 -1.08
C THR A 9 -27.39 3.26 -1.44
N HIS A 10 -26.94 4.04 -0.44
CA HIS A 10 -25.86 5.00 -0.60
C HIS A 10 -24.66 4.28 -1.23
N ASP A 11 -24.03 4.88 -2.25
CA ASP A 11 -22.80 4.32 -2.82
C ASP A 11 -21.73 4.32 -1.73
N ASP A 12 -21.45 3.16 -1.17
CA ASP A 12 -20.49 2.97 -0.07
C ASP A 12 -19.11 2.54 -0.59
N SER A 13 -18.87 2.75 -1.88
CA SER A 13 -17.65 2.29 -2.52
C SER A 13 -16.49 3.28 -2.42
N PHE A 14 -15.28 2.75 -2.41
CA PHE A 14 -14.05 3.53 -2.50
C PHE A 14 -12.99 2.79 -3.32
N GLU A 15 -11.96 3.52 -3.73
CA GLU A 15 -10.91 3.00 -4.60
C GLU A 15 -9.54 3.10 -3.93
N LEU A 16 -8.73 2.07 -4.13
CA LEU A 16 -7.32 2.04 -3.76
C LEU A 16 -6.49 1.56 -4.95
N PHE A 17 -5.26 2.06 -5.05
CA PHE A 17 -4.26 1.43 -5.92
C PHE A 17 -3.74 0.15 -5.29
N ASP A 18 -3.65 -0.92 -6.08
CA ASP A 18 -2.70 -1.99 -5.78
C ASP A 18 -1.28 -1.42 -5.97
N LEU A 19 -0.32 -1.88 -5.16
CA LEU A 19 1.06 -1.39 -5.21
C LEU A 19 2.00 -2.52 -5.57
N ARG A 20 3.07 -2.17 -6.27
CA ARG A 20 4.28 -2.97 -6.41
C ARG A 20 5.43 -2.23 -5.76
N VAL A 21 6.17 -2.90 -4.89
CA VAL A 21 7.34 -2.35 -4.24
C VAL A 21 8.57 -3.09 -4.73
N GLU A 22 9.45 -2.38 -5.41
CA GLU A 22 10.63 -2.92 -6.08
C GLU A 22 11.89 -2.59 -5.28
N VAL A 23 12.78 -3.56 -5.12
CA VAL A 23 14.12 -3.32 -4.60
C VAL A 23 14.96 -2.67 -5.70
N ILE A 24 15.62 -1.57 -5.34
CA ILE A 24 16.62 -0.88 -6.16
C ILE A 24 17.99 -1.09 -5.53
N CYS A 25 18.91 -1.73 -6.25
CA CYS A 25 20.29 -1.95 -5.84
C CYS A 25 21.24 -1.13 -6.71
N PRO A 26 21.99 -0.17 -6.16
CA PRO A 26 22.97 0.58 -6.94
C PRO A 26 24.05 -0.33 -7.54
N PRO A 27 24.39 -0.18 -8.84
CA PRO A 27 25.38 -1.03 -9.50
C PRO A 27 26.74 -1.03 -8.78
N GLY A 28 27.33 -2.22 -8.65
CA GLY A 28 28.66 -2.38 -8.05
C GLY A 28 28.74 -2.09 -6.54
N LYS A 29 27.61 -1.90 -5.86
CA LYS A 29 27.58 -1.72 -4.40
C LYS A 29 27.24 -3.02 -3.68
N LYS A 30 27.83 -3.20 -2.49
CA LYS A 30 27.47 -4.29 -1.57
C LYS A 30 26.15 -3.96 -0.88
N ILE A 31 25.21 -4.89 -0.91
CA ILE A 31 23.93 -4.80 -0.21
C ILE A 31 24.00 -5.61 1.10
N MET A 32 23.67 -5.00 2.24
CA MET A 32 23.79 -5.62 3.56
C MET A 32 22.52 -6.32 4.02
N CYS A 33 21.35 -5.84 3.58
CA CYS A 33 20.05 -6.39 3.99
C CYS A 33 19.67 -7.70 3.27
N GLY A 34 20.53 -8.20 2.37
CA GLY A 34 20.29 -9.40 1.58
C GLY A 34 19.38 -9.22 0.37
N ALA A 35 18.90 -8.00 0.12
CA ALA A 35 18.08 -7.69 -1.04
C ALA A 35 18.88 -7.81 -2.34
N LYS A 36 18.20 -8.18 -3.42
CA LYS A 36 18.77 -8.37 -4.76
C LYS A 36 18.03 -7.49 -5.76
N GLU A 37 18.74 -7.07 -6.79
CA GLU A 37 18.13 -6.36 -7.92
C GLU A 37 17.02 -7.23 -8.52
N GLY A 38 15.84 -6.65 -8.74
CA GLY A 38 14.67 -7.35 -9.25
C GLY A 38 13.80 -8.01 -8.18
N ASP A 39 14.21 -8.07 -6.91
CA ASP A 39 13.32 -8.48 -5.82
C ASP A 39 12.15 -7.49 -5.70
N TYR A 40 10.95 -8.01 -5.46
CA TYR A 40 9.76 -7.17 -5.24
C TYR A 40 8.70 -7.84 -4.38
N PHE A 41 7.76 -7.05 -3.87
CA PHE A 41 6.48 -7.58 -3.40
C PHE A 41 5.32 -6.78 -3.99
N THR A 42 4.13 -7.35 -3.99
CA THR A 42 2.90 -6.65 -4.37
C THR A 42 1.97 -6.53 -3.18
N LEU A 43 1.27 -5.42 -3.07
CA LEU A 43 0.19 -5.19 -2.12
C LEU A 43 -1.10 -5.08 -2.92
N LYS A 44 -1.95 -6.10 -2.83
CA LYS A 44 -3.24 -6.14 -3.54
C LYS A 44 -4.36 -5.99 -2.53
N GLY A 45 -5.02 -4.83 -2.55
CA GLY A 45 -5.80 -4.38 -1.41
C GLY A 45 -4.95 -4.34 -0.15
N GLU A 46 -5.31 -5.11 0.87
CA GLU A 46 -4.58 -5.21 2.14
C GLU A 46 -3.59 -6.39 2.20
N MET A 47 -3.54 -7.21 1.15
CA MET A 47 -2.77 -8.46 1.14
C MET A 47 -1.41 -8.29 0.46
N LEU A 48 -0.34 -8.58 1.20
CA LEU A 48 1.02 -8.58 0.69
C LEU A 48 1.38 -9.95 0.09
N TYR A 49 1.94 -9.95 -1.12
CA TYR A 49 2.39 -11.16 -1.83
C TYR A 49 3.85 -11.04 -2.24
N LEU A 50 4.60 -12.12 -2.02
CA LEU A 50 5.96 -12.32 -2.49
C LEU A 50 5.99 -13.31 -3.66
N PRO A 51 6.93 -13.16 -4.61
CA PRO A 51 7.22 -14.22 -5.57
C PRO A 51 7.68 -15.51 -4.88
N PRO A 52 7.47 -16.68 -5.51
CA PRO A 52 7.93 -17.95 -4.96
C PRO A 52 9.43 -17.94 -4.63
N ASN A 53 9.78 -18.42 -3.44
CA ASN A 53 11.16 -18.52 -2.95
C ASN A 53 11.91 -17.18 -2.79
N GLN A 54 11.20 -16.04 -2.82
CA GLN A 54 11.79 -14.73 -2.57
C GLN A 54 11.56 -14.30 -1.11
N GLY A 55 12.61 -13.84 -0.46
CA GLY A 55 12.52 -13.15 0.83
C GLY A 55 12.65 -11.64 0.65
N ILE A 56 12.03 -10.88 1.54
CA ILE A 56 12.35 -9.46 1.76
C ILE A 56 12.81 -9.35 3.21
N SER A 57 13.88 -8.58 3.46
CA SER A 57 14.32 -8.30 4.82
C SER A 57 13.19 -7.67 5.63
N ILE A 58 12.85 -8.24 6.79
CA ILE A 58 11.81 -7.70 7.67
C ILE A 58 12.10 -6.25 8.09
N TYR A 59 13.39 -5.87 8.17
CA TYR A 59 13.79 -4.51 8.50
C TYR A 59 13.51 -3.55 7.33
N SER A 60 13.82 -3.97 6.10
CA SER A 60 13.48 -3.19 4.91
C SER A 60 11.96 -3.11 4.72
N LEU A 61 11.22 -4.18 5.02
CA LEU A 61 9.76 -4.13 5.03
C LEU A 61 9.25 -3.12 6.07
N ALA A 62 9.82 -3.11 7.28
CA ALA A 62 9.43 -2.18 8.33
C ALA A 62 9.66 -0.69 7.97
N SER A 63 10.64 -0.37 7.11
CA SER A 63 10.86 1.01 6.67
C SER A 63 9.80 1.49 5.67
N VAL A 64 9.28 0.61 4.82
CA VAL A 64 8.29 0.97 3.79
C VAL A 64 6.84 0.78 4.26
N LEU A 65 6.58 -0.19 5.14
CA LEU A 65 5.23 -0.60 5.54
C LEU A 65 4.34 0.56 6.04
N PRO A 66 4.83 1.53 6.86
CA PRO A 66 4.00 2.64 7.34
C PRO A 66 3.48 3.56 6.24
N LEU A 67 4.11 3.56 5.07
CA LEU A 67 3.78 4.48 3.97
C LEU A 67 2.79 3.86 2.98
N LEU A 68 2.65 2.53 2.95
CA LEU A 68 1.84 1.84 1.95
C LEU A 68 0.37 2.28 1.97
N PRO A 69 -0.32 2.39 3.13
CA PRO A 69 -1.73 2.78 3.12
C PRO A 69 -1.96 4.19 2.54
N ALA A 70 -1.05 5.13 2.80
CA ALA A 70 -1.13 6.47 2.21
C ALA A 70 -0.88 6.42 0.70
N LYS A 71 0.10 5.62 0.26
CA LYS A 71 0.43 5.43 -1.16
C LYS A 71 -0.66 4.75 -1.98
N GLN A 72 -1.52 3.94 -1.35
CA GLN A 72 -2.70 3.35 -2.02
C GLN A 72 -3.78 4.38 -2.34
N ARG A 73 -3.80 5.53 -1.66
CA ARG A 73 -4.84 6.54 -1.84
C ARG A 73 -4.50 7.51 -2.97
N VAL A 74 -5.54 8.14 -3.51
CA VAL A 74 -5.37 9.35 -4.31
C VAL A 74 -4.94 10.46 -3.36
N THR A 75 -3.79 11.06 -3.66
CA THR A 75 -3.14 12.11 -2.87
C THR A 75 -2.97 13.36 -3.74
N SER A 76 -2.84 14.53 -3.11
CA SER A 76 -2.69 15.80 -3.85
C SER A 76 -1.42 15.81 -4.70
N PRO A 77 -1.44 16.29 -5.96
CA PRO A 77 -0.25 16.31 -6.81
C PRO A 77 0.90 17.15 -6.26
N ASN A 78 0.62 18.08 -5.34
CA ASN A 78 1.63 18.95 -4.71
C ASN A 78 2.14 18.41 -3.36
N ASP A 79 1.65 17.25 -2.92
CA ASP A 79 2.13 16.59 -1.71
C ASP A 79 3.34 15.71 -2.06
N TRP A 80 4.40 15.80 -1.26
CA TRP A 80 5.57 14.90 -1.36
C TRP A 80 5.13 13.43 -1.29
N MET A 81 4.03 13.14 -0.59
CA MET A 81 3.51 11.77 -0.54
C MET A 81 2.99 11.27 -1.88
N THR A 82 2.72 12.14 -2.85
CA THR A 82 2.39 11.73 -4.23
C THR A 82 3.65 11.44 -5.03
N THR A 83 4.68 12.28 -4.93
CA THR A 83 5.86 12.23 -5.80
C THR A 83 6.94 11.28 -5.32
N ASP A 84 7.19 11.24 -4.01
CA ASP A 84 8.39 10.62 -3.44
C ASP A 84 8.17 9.12 -3.24
N ALA A 85 8.70 8.30 -4.15
CA ALA A 85 8.44 6.86 -4.18
C ALA A 85 9.58 6.00 -3.63
N LEU A 86 10.75 6.59 -3.32
CA LEU A 86 11.96 5.86 -2.91
C LEU A 86 12.15 5.90 -1.40
N ILE A 87 12.14 4.74 -0.77
CA ILE A 87 12.33 4.57 0.67
C ILE A 87 13.67 3.89 0.92
N ALA A 88 14.49 4.47 1.80
CA ALA A 88 15.79 3.92 2.10
C ALA A 88 15.71 2.60 2.88
N CYS A 89 16.72 1.74 2.69
CA CYS A 89 17.00 0.69 3.65
C CYS A 89 17.23 1.31 5.04
N PRO A 90 16.72 0.70 6.14
CA PRO A 90 16.95 1.24 7.47
C PRO A 90 18.40 1.10 7.96
N ASP A 91 19.20 0.22 7.36
CA ASP A 91 20.64 0.18 7.63
C ASP A 91 21.31 1.34 6.86
N PRO A 92 21.91 2.32 7.54
CA PRO A 92 22.52 3.49 6.90
C PRO A 92 23.70 3.13 5.97
N ASN A 93 24.28 1.94 6.12
CA ASN A 93 25.38 1.47 5.28
C ASN A 93 24.91 0.58 4.12
N CYS A 94 23.61 0.32 4.02
CA CYS A 94 23.02 -0.44 2.94
C CYS A 94 22.43 0.51 1.89
N PRO A 95 23.02 0.61 0.69
CA PRO A 95 22.62 1.61 -0.29
C PRO A 95 21.37 1.21 -1.10
N SER A 96 20.73 0.08 -0.77
CA SER A 96 19.49 -0.34 -1.42
C SER A 96 18.32 0.57 -1.06
N GLN A 97 17.36 0.70 -1.96
CA GLN A 97 16.10 1.41 -1.73
C GLN A 97 14.91 0.52 -2.12
N LEU A 98 13.73 0.93 -1.69
CA LEU A 98 12.45 0.35 -2.06
C LEU A 98 11.66 1.40 -2.83
N LYS A 99 11.30 1.11 -4.08
CA LYS A 99 10.51 1.98 -4.94
C LYS A 99 9.07 1.54 -4.94
N ILE A 100 8.16 2.42 -4.53
CA ILE A 100 6.72 2.17 -4.56
C ILE A 100 6.16 2.58 -5.93
N VAL A 101 5.51 1.65 -6.61
CA VAL A 101 4.85 1.84 -7.90
C VAL A 101 3.36 1.60 -7.71
N LYS A 102 2.54 2.58 -8.11
CA LYS A 102 1.07 2.40 -8.17
C LYS A 102 0.75 1.57 -9.41
N GLU A 103 -0.06 0.53 -9.25
CA GLU A 103 -0.53 -0.34 -10.33
C GLU A 103 -2.01 -0.04 -10.64
N GLY A 104 -2.83 -1.09 -10.84
CA GLY A 104 -4.25 -0.98 -11.12
C GLY A 104 -5.06 -0.44 -9.93
N ILE A 105 -6.24 0.09 -10.24
CA ILE A 105 -7.22 0.52 -9.24
C ILE A 105 -8.12 -0.66 -8.88
N ARG A 106 -8.35 -0.83 -7.59
CA ARG A 106 -9.28 -1.79 -7.00
C ARG A 106 -10.40 -1.03 -6.31
N LYS A 107 -11.64 -1.42 -6.62
CA LYS A 107 -12.85 -0.90 -5.97
C LYS A 107 -13.22 -1.79 -4.77
N PHE A 108 -13.59 -1.15 -3.68
CA PHE A 108 -14.03 -1.77 -2.41
C PHE A 108 -15.42 -1.26 -2.05
N SER A 109 -16.12 -2.01 -1.20
CA SER A 109 -17.30 -1.54 -0.46
C SER A 109 -16.92 -1.33 1.01
N HIS A 110 -17.42 -0.25 1.62
CA HIS A 110 -17.24 0.03 3.05
C HIS A 110 -17.79 -1.11 3.91
N ALA A 111 -19.00 -1.60 3.61
CA ALA A 111 -19.63 -2.68 4.37
C ALA A 111 -18.86 -4.01 4.33
N GLU A 112 -18.05 -4.24 3.28
CA GLU A 112 -17.20 -5.44 3.17
C GLU A 112 -15.89 -5.32 3.96
N THR A 113 -15.46 -4.09 4.29
CA THR A 113 -14.16 -3.81 4.90
C THR A 113 -14.24 -3.41 6.38
N THR A 114 -15.44 -3.11 6.88
CA THR A 114 -15.65 -2.79 8.29
C THR A 114 -17.10 -3.01 8.72
N VAL A 115 -17.27 -3.34 10.01
CA VAL A 115 -18.59 -3.44 10.66
C VAL A 115 -19.12 -2.09 11.16
N VAL A 116 -18.27 -1.06 11.19
CA VAL A 116 -18.64 0.29 11.62
C VAL A 116 -19.47 0.93 10.51
N PRO A 117 -20.66 1.49 10.79
CA PRO A 117 -21.45 2.16 9.75
C PRO A 117 -20.76 3.43 9.23
N LEU A 118 -21.18 3.93 8.07
CA LEU A 118 -20.64 5.19 7.50
C LEU A 118 -20.81 6.41 8.42
N SER A 119 -21.78 6.38 9.33
CA SER A 119 -21.94 7.39 10.39
C SER A 119 -20.80 7.38 11.43
N GLY A 120 -19.90 6.41 11.36
CA GLY A 120 -18.76 6.27 12.25
C GLY A 120 -19.11 5.72 13.63
N ASN A 121 -18.11 5.76 14.53
CA ASN A 121 -18.24 5.38 15.94
C ASN A 121 -18.82 6.50 16.82
N SER A 122 -19.35 7.56 16.22
CA SER A 122 -20.03 8.63 16.94
C SER A 122 -21.37 8.10 17.45
N ALA A 123 -21.34 7.39 18.58
CA ALA A 123 -22.53 7.13 19.35
C ALA A 123 -23.12 8.48 19.78
N SER A 124 -24.35 8.74 19.36
CA SER A 124 -25.29 9.60 20.06
C SER A 124 -25.55 9.06 21.47
#